data_AF-A0A5J9VX57-F1
#
_entry.id   AF-A0A5J9VX57-F1
#
_cell.length_a   1.000
_cell.length_b   1.000
_cell.length_c   1.000
_cell.angle_alpha   90.00
_cell.angle_beta   90.00
_cell.angle_gamma   90.00
#
_symmetry.space_group_name_H-M   'P 1'
#
loop_
_entity.id
_entity.type
_entity.pdbx_description
1 polymer ?
#
loop_
_entity_poly.entity_id
_entity_poly.type
_entity_poly.pdbx_seq_one_letter_code
_entity_poly.pdbx_strand_id
1 'polypeptide(L)'
;MPRQVCHRAQKKSIEKALRENKKIKDEAPNNPPENEVIKDDDALKNPPSEDEINKEVDDKFKLLWHSVVDKDFDESLLLWHIATDLCLCREIQGKGVPEWVTLFSEPPTEKTARMRDIGGTLSEYMLYLLIKQPEMLSATAGIGLLRYRDTCAEAKRFFRSMAEWNPDHKDARRMLLGVNTSKKPAEVKGDRSKSVLFDAVILAKVLREMGDEEFMWTLIAKVWREMLTFAAGKCRGSTHVRQLSRGGELITLVWFLMAHMGLGDMYQIQAGDAKAKLIVIDQ
;
A
#
# COMPACT_ATOMS: atom_id res chain seq x y z
N MET A 1 24.09 4.90 6.43
CA MET A 1 23.43 4.83 7.75
C MET A 1 22.05 5.53 7.88
N PRO A 2 21.56 6.46 7.02
CA PRO A 2 20.23 7.08 7.20
C PRO A 2 19.04 6.16 6.83
N ARG A 3 19.25 5.12 6.02
CA ARG A 3 18.26 4.06 5.77
C ARG A 3 17.76 3.44 7.08
N GLN A 4 18.58 3.27 8.11
CA GLN A 4 18.12 2.59 9.33
C GLN A 4 17.25 3.48 10.25
N VAL A 5 17.37 4.80 10.16
CA VAL A 5 16.67 5.73 11.08
C VAL A 5 15.22 5.97 10.63
N CYS A 6 15.00 6.21 9.33
CA CYS A 6 13.66 6.34 8.76
C CYS A 6 12.89 5.00 8.83
N HIS A 7 13.56 3.88 8.52
CA HIS A 7 12.96 2.54 8.64
C HIS A 7 12.60 2.16 10.09
N ARG A 8 13.40 2.56 11.10
CA ARG A 8 13.05 2.33 12.52
C ARG A 8 11.87 3.21 13.00
N ALA A 9 11.79 4.45 12.54
CA ALA A 9 10.69 5.35 12.91
C ALA A 9 9.37 4.88 12.29
N GLN A 10 9.41 4.46 11.03
CA GLN A 10 8.28 3.90 10.30
C GLN A 10 7.81 2.57 10.91
N LYS A 11 8.75 1.66 11.23
CA LYS A 11 8.47 0.43 11.98
C LYS A 11 7.77 0.73 13.30
N LYS A 12 8.32 1.62 14.12
CA LYS A 12 7.74 1.99 15.43
C LYS A 12 6.37 2.66 15.31
N SER A 13 6.15 3.48 14.27
CA SER A 13 4.88 4.17 14.03
C SER A 13 3.76 3.19 13.65
N ILE A 14 4.09 2.20 12.80
CA ILE A 14 3.18 1.14 12.40
C ILE A 14 2.93 0.18 13.57
N GLU A 15 3.97 -0.27 14.28
CA GLU A 15 3.85 -1.10 15.49
C GLU A 15 3.01 -0.44 16.58
N LYS A 16 3.16 0.87 16.77
CA LYS A 16 2.36 1.64 17.73
C LYS A 16 0.89 1.71 17.33
N ALA A 17 0.61 2.05 16.06
CA ALA A 17 -0.77 2.11 15.55
C ALA A 17 -1.50 0.75 15.65
N LEU A 18 -0.77 -0.35 15.50
CA LEU A 18 -1.31 -1.70 15.61
C LEU A 18 -1.58 -2.13 17.05
N ARG A 19 -0.69 -1.78 17.99
CA ARG A 19 -0.92 -2.01 19.44
C ARG A 19 -2.12 -1.23 19.96
N GLU A 20 -2.30 0.00 19.47
CA GLU A 20 -3.45 0.83 19.80
C GLU A 20 -4.75 0.20 19.29
N ASN A 21 -4.79 -0.33 18.07
CA ASN A 21 -5.98 -1.03 17.56
C ASN A 21 -6.27 -2.37 18.23
N LYS A 22 -5.26 -3.13 18.65
CA LYS A 22 -5.47 -4.36 19.42
C LYS A 22 -6.16 -4.06 20.75
N LYS A 23 -5.70 -3.03 21.46
CA LYS A 23 -6.33 -2.56 22.72
C LYS A 23 -7.77 -2.11 22.53
N ILE A 24 -8.06 -1.38 21.45
CA ILE A 24 -9.43 -0.91 21.17
C ILE A 24 -10.39 -2.08 20.91
N LYS A 25 -9.92 -3.17 20.26
CA LYS A 25 -10.72 -4.38 20.07
C LYS A 25 -10.92 -5.17 21.36
N ASP A 26 -9.91 -5.22 22.23
CA ASP A 26 -9.98 -5.91 23.52
C ASP A 26 -10.85 -5.16 24.56
N GLU A 27 -11.03 -3.85 24.40
CA GLU A 27 -11.84 -2.98 25.29
C GLU A 27 -13.29 -2.77 24.80
N ALA A 28 -13.67 -3.27 23.62
CA ALA A 28 -15.05 -3.17 23.14
C ALA A 28 -16.01 -4.06 23.97
N PRO A 29 -17.14 -3.55 24.48
CA PRO A 29 -18.04 -4.32 25.31
C PRO A 29 -18.68 -5.46 24.52
N ASN A 30 -18.35 -6.68 24.93
CA ASN A 30 -18.80 -7.93 24.34
C ASN A 30 -20.24 -8.22 24.80
N ASN A 31 -21.25 -7.58 24.19
CA ASN A 31 -22.65 -7.96 24.37
C ASN A 31 -23.18 -8.58 23.07
N PRO A 32 -23.41 -9.91 23.03
CA PRO A 32 -24.08 -10.52 21.89
C PRO A 32 -25.58 -10.20 21.95
N PRO A 33 -26.24 -9.86 20.82
CA PRO A 33 -27.69 -9.85 20.77
C PRO A 33 -28.19 -11.30 20.77
N GLU A 34 -29.11 -11.60 21.68
CA GLU A 34 -29.79 -12.89 21.79
C GLU A 34 -30.68 -13.18 20.56
N ASN A 35 -30.56 -14.41 20.04
CA ASN A 35 -31.49 -15.18 19.23
C ASN A 35 -31.77 -14.75 17.77
N GLU A 36 -31.31 -15.57 16.81
CA GLU A 36 -32.21 -16.45 16.05
C GLU A 36 -31.43 -17.59 15.37
N VAL A 37 -31.99 -18.80 15.49
CA VAL A 37 -31.40 -20.09 15.09
C VAL A 37 -31.57 -20.30 13.59
N ILE A 38 -30.46 -20.41 12.86
CA ILE A 38 -30.41 -21.16 11.59
C ILE A 38 -29.24 -22.14 11.70
N LYS A 39 -29.58 -23.43 11.71
CA LYS A 39 -28.64 -24.55 11.77
C LYS A 39 -28.12 -24.83 10.36
N ASP A 40 -26.82 -24.66 10.16
CA ASP A 40 -26.07 -25.39 9.15
C ASP A 40 -24.91 -26.10 9.86
N ASP A 41 -25.11 -27.40 10.06
CA ASP A 41 -24.24 -28.33 10.77
C ASP A 41 -23.04 -28.75 9.88
N ASP A 42 -21.94 -27.98 9.86
CA ASP A 42 -20.59 -28.56 9.63
C ASP A 42 -19.37 -27.69 10.03
N ALA A 43 -19.55 -26.50 10.62
CA ALA A 43 -18.43 -25.58 10.92
C ALA A 43 -18.11 -25.40 12.42
N LEU A 44 -18.59 -26.28 13.31
CA LEU A 44 -18.31 -26.20 14.75
C LEU A 44 -17.42 -27.36 15.22
N LYS A 45 -16.17 -27.42 14.76
CA LYS A 45 -15.12 -28.20 15.42
C LYS A 45 -13.95 -27.29 15.79
N ASN A 46 -14.00 -26.87 17.05
CA ASN A 46 -13.01 -26.11 17.81
C ASN A 46 -12.77 -24.67 17.30
N PRO A 47 -13.17 -23.63 18.07
CA PRO A 47 -12.74 -22.27 17.78
C PRO A 47 -11.20 -22.20 17.87
N PRO A 48 -10.54 -21.43 16.97
CA PRO A 48 -9.09 -21.32 16.96
C PRO A 48 -8.58 -20.81 18.31
N SER A 49 -7.49 -21.40 18.78
CA SER A 49 -6.84 -21.01 20.03
C SER A 49 -6.31 -19.58 19.95
N GLU A 50 -6.18 -18.91 21.10
CA GLU A 50 -5.63 -17.54 21.18
C GLU A 50 -4.23 -17.44 20.55
N ASP A 51 -3.44 -18.51 20.63
CA ASP A 51 -2.13 -18.62 20.00
C ASP A 51 -2.19 -18.69 18.46
N GLU A 52 -3.20 -19.37 17.89
CA GLU A 52 -3.42 -19.43 16.44
C GLU A 52 -3.87 -18.08 15.89
N ILE A 53 -4.75 -17.36 16.59
CA ILE A 53 -5.19 -16.01 16.23
C ILE A 53 -4.01 -15.04 16.25
N ASN A 54 -3.20 -15.07 17.32
CA ASN A 54 -2.03 -14.21 17.43
C ASN A 54 -0.99 -14.50 16.33
N LYS A 55 -0.81 -15.77 15.95
CA LYS A 55 0.08 -16.17 14.85
C LYS A 55 -0.41 -15.70 13.48
N GLU A 56 -1.71 -15.80 13.20
CA GLU A 56 -2.30 -15.34 11.95
C GLU A 56 -2.14 -13.82 11.77
N VAL A 57 -2.39 -13.05 12.83
CA VAL A 57 -2.20 -11.59 12.85
C VAL A 57 -0.72 -11.23 12.60
N ASP A 58 0.22 -11.96 13.20
CA ASP A 58 1.65 -11.77 13.01
C ASP A 58 2.10 -12.09 11.57
N ASP A 59 1.57 -13.15 10.96
CA ASP A 59 1.86 -13.53 9.58
C ASP A 59 1.30 -12.50 8.57
N LYS A 60 0.08 -11.99 8.80
CA LYS A 60 -0.50 -10.87 8.04
C LYS A 60 0.36 -9.62 8.15
N PHE A 61 0.87 -9.32 9.35
CA PHE A 61 1.75 -8.18 9.58
C PHE A 61 3.10 -8.31 8.87
N LYS A 62 3.73 -9.49 8.94
CA LYS A 62 4.95 -9.78 8.19
C LYS A 62 4.74 -9.55 6.70
N LEU A 63 3.62 -10.02 6.14
CA LEU A 63 3.31 -9.83 4.72
C LEU A 63 3.23 -8.34 4.34
N LEU A 64 2.55 -7.52 5.13
CA LEU A 64 2.52 -6.07 4.92
C LEU A 64 3.92 -5.46 4.98
N TRP A 65 4.71 -5.82 5.99
CA TRP A 65 6.06 -5.31 6.15
C TRP A 65 6.95 -5.67 4.95
N HIS A 66 6.94 -6.93 4.55
CA HIS A 66 7.68 -7.43 3.38
C HIS A 66 7.24 -6.74 2.08
N SER A 67 5.95 -6.38 1.96
CA SER A 67 5.41 -5.71 0.77
C SER A 67 5.92 -4.28 0.57
N VAL A 68 6.43 -3.64 1.62
CA VAL A 68 6.95 -2.25 1.58
C VAL A 68 8.48 -2.23 1.64
N VAL A 69 9.08 -3.07 2.50
CA VAL A 69 10.49 -2.92 2.93
C VAL A 69 11.44 -3.86 2.22
N ASP A 70 11.00 -5.06 1.87
CA ASP A 70 11.89 -6.12 1.35
C ASP A 70 11.88 -6.22 -0.18
N LYS A 71 11.02 -5.43 -0.82
CA LYS A 71 10.91 -5.32 -2.28
C LYS A 71 11.59 -4.04 -2.78
N ASP A 72 11.99 -4.05 -4.05
CA ASP A 72 12.44 -2.83 -4.71
C ASP A 72 11.31 -1.78 -4.68
N PHE A 73 11.67 -0.50 -4.57
CA PHE A 73 10.68 0.58 -4.40
C PHE A 73 9.62 0.61 -5.50
N ASP A 74 10.03 0.41 -6.76
CA ASP A 74 9.15 0.35 -7.93
C ASP A 74 8.24 -0.90 -7.91
N GLU A 75 8.72 -2.01 -7.37
CA GLU A 75 7.91 -3.21 -7.14
C GLU A 75 6.84 -2.96 -6.08
N SER A 76 7.24 -2.42 -4.92
CA SER A 76 6.32 -2.02 -3.85
C SER A 76 5.29 -1.03 -4.35
N LEU A 77 5.70 -0.03 -5.14
CA LEU A 77 4.79 1.01 -5.65
C LEU A 77 3.69 0.40 -6.51
N LEU A 78 4.06 -0.43 -7.49
CA LEU A 78 3.08 -1.04 -8.38
C LEU A 78 2.18 -2.05 -7.64
N LEU A 79 2.76 -2.83 -6.72
CA LEU A 79 2.05 -3.79 -5.87
C LEU A 79 0.97 -3.08 -5.04
N TRP A 80 1.35 -2.03 -4.31
CA TRP A 80 0.44 -1.25 -3.47
C TRP A 80 -0.58 -0.48 -4.28
N HIS A 81 -0.24 -0.02 -5.50
CA HIS A 81 -1.19 0.68 -6.37
C HIS A 81 -2.36 -0.22 -6.74
N ILE A 82 -2.08 -1.41 -7.24
CA ILE A 82 -3.12 -2.38 -7.60
C ILE A 82 -3.90 -2.80 -6.35
N ALA A 83 -3.23 -3.05 -5.22
CA ALA A 83 -3.92 -3.42 -3.99
C ALA A 83 -4.87 -2.32 -3.49
N THR A 84 -4.43 -1.05 -3.56
CA THR A 84 -5.26 0.12 -3.20
C THR A 84 -6.49 0.21 -4.10
N ASP A 85 -6.33 0.02 -5.41
CA ASP A 85 -7.43 0.02 -6.37
C ASP A 85 -8.45 -1.09 -6.09
N LEU A 86 -7.97 -2.29 -5.75
CA LEU A 86 -8.82 -3.41 -5.35
C LEU A 86 -9.57 -3.14 -4.04
N CYS A 87 -8.94 -2.48 -3.07
CA CYS A 87 -9.59 -2.06 -1.81
C CYS A 87 -10.68 -1.01 -2.02
N LEU A 88 -10.70 -0.27 -3.14
CA LEU A 88 -11.81 0.63 -3.48
C LEU A 88 -13.09 -0.11 -3.88
N CYS A 89 -13.02 -1.42 -4.16
CA CYS A 89 -14.18 -2.25 -4.49
C CYS A 89 -15.03 -2.50 -3.23
N ARG A 90 -16.19 -1.83 -3.14
CA ARG A 90 -17.12 -1.92 -2.00
C ARG A 90 -18.06 -3.13 -2.05
N GLU A 91 -18.32 -3.68 -3.23
CA GLU A 91 -19.47 -4.57 -3.46
C GLU A 91 -19.28 -6.04 -3.05
N ILE A 92 -18.08 -6.51 -2.72
CA ILE A 92 -17.92 -7.92 -2.33
C ILE A 92 -18.55 -8.22 -0.96
N GLN A 93 -18.86 -7.18 -0.17
CA GLN A 93 -19.68 -7.34 1.04
C GLN A 93 -21.18 -7.59 0.73
N GLY A 94 -21.62 -7.48 -0.53
CA GLY A 94 -23.05 -7.40 -0.89
C GLY A 94 -23.68 -8.62 -1.58
N LYS A 95 -22.93 -9.67 -1.97
CA LYS A 95 -23.57 -10.90 -2.50
C LYS A 95 -23.86 -11.87 -1.34
N GLY A 96 -24.99 -11.64 -0.67
CA GLY A 96 -25.52 -12.48 0.43
C GLY A 96 -26.00 -11.70 1.65
N VAL A 97 -25.69 -10.41 1.74
CA VAL A 97 -26.14 -9.55 2.83
C VAL A 97 -27.49 -8.92 2.44
N PRO A 98 -28.57 -9.18 3.19
CA PRO A 98 -29.88 -8.61 2.90
C PRO A 98 -29.83 -7.07 2.85
N GLU A 99 -30.62 -6.46 1.97
CA GLU A 99 -30.70 -5.01 1.77
C GLU A 99 -30.87 -4.23 3.09
N TRP A 100 -31.60 -4.81 4.06
CA TRP A 100 -31.78 -4.24 5.40
C TRP A 100 -30.48 -4.14 6.20
N VAL A 101 -29.56 -5.08 6.09
CA VAL A 101 -28.26 -5.04 6.80
C VAL A 101 -27.35 -3.94 6.24
N THR A 102 -27.40 -3.67 4.94
CA THR A 102 -26.74 -2.49 4.33
C THR A 102 -27.35 -1.18 4.78
N LEU A 103 -28.65 -1.14 5.10
CA LEU A 103 -29.33 0.05 5.63
C LEU A 103 -28.90 0.38 7.08
N PHE A 104 -28.46 -0.64 7.83
CA PHE A 104 -27.91 -0.49 9.19
C PHE A 104 -26.38 -0.37 9.25
N SER A 105 -25.68 -0.47 8.12
CA SER A 105 -24.24 -0.16 8.09
C SER A 105 -24.07 1.34 8.25
N GLU A 106 -23.42 1.75 9.34
CA GLU A 106 -23.12 3.16 9.57
C GLU A 106 -22.36 3.73 8.36
N PRO A 107 -22.73 4.93 7.89
CA PRO A 107 -21.98 5.58 6.84
C PRO A 107 -20.53 5.74 7.29
N PRO A 108 -19.54 5.57 6.39
CA PRO A 108 -18.15 5.68 6.76
C PRO A 108 -17.89 7.03 7.43
N THR A 109 -17.12 7.01 8.52
CA THR A 109 -16.75 8.23 9.25
C THR A 109 -16.08 9.24 8.31
N GLU A 110 -16.25 10.54 8.57
CA GLU A 110 -15.62 11.60 7.76
C GLU A 110 -14.09 11.37 7.62
N LYS A 111 -13.46 10.92 8.70
CA LYS A 111 -12.06 10.53 8.72
C LYS A 111 -11.75 9.39 7.75
N THR A 112 -12.57 8.34 7.73
CA THR A 112 -12.42 7.20 6.82
C THR A 112 -12.53 7.63 5.36
N ALA A 113 -13.56 8.43 5.04
CA ALA A 113 -13.74 8.99 3.70
C ALA A 113 -12.52 9.81 3.27
N ARG A 114 -12.04 10.70 4.14
CA ARG A 114 -10.85 11.52 3.88
C ARG A 114 -9.58 10.68 3.68
N MET A 115 -9.35 9.65 4.49
CA MET A 115 -8.18 8.77 4.35
C MET A 115 -8.26 7.96 3.05
N ARG A 116 -9.45 7.51 2.66
CA ARG A 116 -9.70 6.84 1.39
C ARG A 116 -9.34 7.74 0.21
N ASP A 117 -9.82 8.98 0.21
CA ASP A 117 -9.57 9.93 -0.88
C ASP A 117 -8.08 10.28 -0.99
N ILE A 118 -7.41 10.50 0.15
CA ILE A 118 -5.96 10.71 0.21
C ILE A 118 -5.22 9.48 -0.31
N GLY A 119 -5.58 8.29 0.14
CA GLY A 119 -4.95 7.03 -0.26
C GLY A 119 -5.08 6.77 -1.76
N GLY A 120 -6.28 6.92 -2.31
CA GLY A 120 -6.54 6.78 -3.75
C GLY A 120 -5.77 7.82 -4.58
N THR A 121 -5.88 9.10 -4.21
CA THR A 121 -5.20 10.19 -4.94
C THR A 121 -3.69 10.02 -4.95
N LEU A 122 -3.08 9.70 -3.79
CA LEU A 122 -1.65 9.48 -3.72
C LEU A 122 -1.22 8.23 -4.49
N SER A 123 -2.04 7.17 -4.47
CA SER A 123 -1.78 5.96 -5.25
C SER A 123 -1.71 6.26 -6.76
N GLU A 124 -2.69 6.97 -7.28
CA GLU A 124 -2.74 7.39 -8.69
C GLU A 124 -1.58 8.32 -9.04
N TYR A 125 -1.28 9.29 -8.16
CA TYR A 125 -0.16 10.21 -8.35
C TYR A 125 1.19 9.49 -8.40
N MET A 126 1.43 8.55 -7.50
CA MET A 126 2.67 7.78 -7.46
C MET A 126 2.81 6.88 -8.69
N LEU A 127 1.72 6.28 -9.18
CA LEU A 127 1.74 5.56 -10.47
C LEU A 127 2.01 6.51 -11.65
N TYR A 128 1.41 7.71 -11.65
CA TYR A 128 1.70 8.74 -12.65
C TYR A 128 3.19 9.06 -12.67
N LEU A 129 3.82 9.27 -11.51
CA LEU A 129 5.26 9.49 -11.43
C LEU A 129 6.05 8.31 -12.00
N LEU A 130 5.64 7.06 -11.72
CA LEU A 130 6.31 5.86 -12.25
C LEU A 130 6.27 5.81 -13.78
N ILE A 131 5.17 6.23 -14.41
CA ILE A 131 4.97 6.09 -15.85
C ILE A 131 5.43 7.33 -16.63
N LYS A 132 5.13 8.52 -16.11
CA LYS A 132 5.26 9.81 -16.83
C LYS A 132 6.46 10.63 -16.38
N GLN A 133 6.89 10.50 -15.12
CA GLN A 133 8.02 11.24 -14.57
C GLN A 133 9.01 10.31 -13.84
N PRO A 134 9.47 9.20 -14.45
CA PRO A 134 10.22 8.17 -13.73
C PRO A 134 11.58 8.68 -13.19
N GLU A 135 12.15 9.73 -13.80
CA GLU A 135 13.34 10.44 -13.30
C GLU A 135 13.15 11.01 -11.88
N MET A 136 11.90 11.27 -11.46
CA MET A 136 11.56 11.79 -10.15
C MET A 136 11.50 10.72 -9.05
N LEU A 137 11.52 9.43 -9.39
CA LEU A 137 11.38 8.35 -8.41
C LEU A 137 12.70 7.66 -8.05
N SER A 138 13.65 7.53 -8.97
CA SER A 138 15.03 7.01 -8.74
C SER A 138 15.76 6.79 -10.08
N ALA A 139 17.08 6.61 -10.03
CA ALA A 139 17.90 6.11 -11.14
C ALA A 139 17.50 4.68 -11.61
N THR A 140 16.72 3.92 -10.83
CA THR A 140 16.20 2.59 -11.19
C THR A 140 14.89 2.62 -11.99
N ALA A 141 14.41 3.81 -12.38
CA ALA A 141 13.27 4.09 -13.24
C ALA A 141 12.96 3.04 -14.34
N GLY A 142 13.98 2.56 -15.06
CA GLY A 142 13.81 1.62 -16.16
C GLY A 142 13.29 0.24 -15.76
N ILE A 143 13.62 -0.23 -14.55
CA ILE A 143 13.19 -1.54 -14.03
C ILE A 143 11.70 -1.49 -13.68
N GLY A 144 11.23 -0.36 -13.14
CA GLY A 144 9.82 -0.16 -12.78
C GLY A 144 8.89 -0.18 -13.99
N LEU A 145 9.31 0.44 -15.10
CA LEU A 145 8.55 0.42 -16.35
C LEU A 145 8.47 -0.99 -16.96
N LEU A 146 9.54 -1.78 -16.88
CA LEU A 146 9.54 -3.17 -17.32
C LEU A 146 8.54 -4.00 -16.52
N ARG A 147 8.56 -3.85 -15.20
CA ARG A 147 7.64 -4.53 -14.27
C ARG A 147 6.18 -4.11 -14.51
N TYR A 148 5.92 -2.83 -14.76
CA TYR A 148 4.61 -2.32 -15.17
C TYR A 148 4.11 -3.03 -16.43
N ARG A 149 4.96 -3.11 -17.47
CA ARG A 149 4.61 -3.79 -18.74
C ARG A 149 4.29 -5.27 -18.53
N ASP A 150 5.12 -5.98 -17.77
CA ASP A 150 4.90 -7.40 -17.46
C ASP A 150 3.58 -7.60 -16.69
N THR A 151 3.28 -6.69 -15.77
CA THR A 151 2.02 -6.70 -14.99
C THR A 151 0.81 -6.45 -15.88
N CYS A 152 0.88 -5.49 -16.79
CA CYS A 152 -0.17 -5.28 -17.79
C CYS A 152 -0.34 -6.50 -18.72
N ALA A 153 0.76 -7.15 -19.12
CA ALA A 153 0.69 -8.34 -19.96
C ALA A 153 0.03 -9.51 -19.23
N GLU A 154 0.35 -9.73 -17.95
CA GLU A 154 -0.29 -10.74 -17.10
C GLU A 154 -1.77 -10.45 -16.90
N ALA A 155 -2.14 -9.20 -16.57
CA ALA A 155 -3.53 -8.79 -16.43
C ALA A 155 -4.33 -9.02 -17.72
N LYS A 156 -3.79 -8.63 -18.87
CA LYS A 156 -4.42 -8.85 -20.19
C LYS A 156 -4.64 -10.34 -20.50
N ARG A 157 -3.69 -11.21 -20.12
CA ARG A 157 -3.84 -12.66 -20.29
C ARG A 157 -4.95 -13.20 -19.38
N PHE A 158 -4.91 -12.83 -18.10
CA PHE A 158 -5.91 -13.23 -17.11
C PHE A 158 -7.33 -12.84 -17.54
N PHE A 159 -7.56 -11.57 -17.90
CA PHE A 159 -8.90 -11.10 -18.26
C PHE A 159 -9.41 -11.70 -19.57
N ARG A 160 -8.52 -11.95 -20.55
CA ARG A 160 -8.92 -12.67 -21.78
C ARG A 160 -9.38 -14.09 -21.47
N SER A 161 -8.59 -14.83 -20.70
CA SER A 161 -8.96 -16.19 -20.31
C SER A 161 -10.26 -16.21 -19.50
N MET A 162 -10.46 -15.28 -18.58
CA MET A 162 -11.68 -15.25 -17.78
C MET A 162 -12.93 -14.85 -18.57
N ALA A 163 -12.80 -13.98 -19.58
CA ALA A 163 -13.92 -13.57 -20.43
C ALA A 163 -14.51 -14.76 -21.24
N GLU A 164 -13.72 -15.81 -21.48
CA GLU A 164 -14.16 -17.04 -22.16
C GLU A 164 -15.12 -17.87 -21.29
N TRP A 165 -15.00 -17.80 -19.96
CA TRP A 165 -15.69 -18.73 -19.03
C TRP A 165 -16.63 -18.04 -18.04
N ASN A 166 -16.53 -16.72 -17.85
CA ASN A 166 -17.35 -15.96 -16.91
C ASN A 166 -18.32 -15.02 -17.65
N PRO A 167 -19.64 -15.28 -17.63
CA PRO A 167 -20.65 -14.39 -18.22
C PRO A 167 -20.75 -13.01 -17.52
N ASP A 168 -20.36 -12.91 -16.24
CA ASP A 168 -20.34 -11.68 -15.42
C ASP A 168 -18.91 -11.12 -15.28
N HIS A 169 -18.21 -10.96 -16.42
CA HIS A 169 -16.84 -10.43 -16.48
C HIS A 169 -16.77 -8.89 -16.59
N LYS A 170 -17.86 -8.19 -16.23
CA LYS A 170 -17.95 -6.73 -16.41
C LYS A 170 -17.11 -5.94 -15.40
N ASP A 171 -16.73 -6.55 -14.27
CA ASP A 171 -15.93 -5.92 -13.23
C ASP A 171 -14.59 -6.64 -13.02
N ALA A 172 -13.52 -6.01 -13.47
CA ALA A 172 -12.16 -6.50 -13.34
C ALA A 172 -11.71 -6.68 -11.87
N ARG A 173 -12.15 -5.81 -10.96
CA ARG A 173 -11.79 -5.88 -9.54
C ARG A 173 -12.42 -7.11 -8.90
N ARG A 174 -13.70 -7.37 -9.21
CA ARG A 174 -14.42 -8.57 -8.74
C ARG A 174 -13.77 -9.85 -9.22
N MET A 175 -13.38 -9.89 -10.49
CA MET A 175 -12.69 -11.04 -11.07
C MET A 175 -11.37 -11.31 -10.36
N LEU A 176 -10.55 -10.28 -10.13
CA LEU A 176 -9.26 -10.41 -9.44
C LEU A 176 -9.43 -10.84 -7.98
N LEU A 177 -10.37 -10.23 -7.25
CA LEU A 177 -10.62 -10.56 -5.84
C LEU A 177 -11.22 -11.96 -5.66
N GLY A 178 -11.92 -12.49 -6.66
CA GLY A 178 -12.45 -13.86 -6.67
C GLY A 178 -11.43 -14.95 -6.96
N VAL A 179 -10.20 -14.62 -7.39
CA VAL A 179 -9.15 -15.61 -7.67
C VAL A 179 -8.74 -16.33 -6.39
N ASN A 180 -8.62 -17.65 -6.42
CA ASN A 180 -8.02 -18.39 -5.31
C ASN A 180 -6.51 -18.09 -5.23
N THR A 181 -6.09 -17.56 -4.09
CA THR A 181 -4.71 -17.13 -3.82
C THR A 181 -3.97 -17.99 -2.79
N SER A 182 -4.45 -19.22 -2.53
CA SER A 182 -3.81 -20.15 -1.58
C SER A 182 -2.41 -20.60 -2.01
N LYS A 183 -2.08 -20.53 -3.30
CA LYS A 183 -0.74 -20.80 -3.83
C LYS A 183 0.00 -19.52 -4.11
N LYS A 184 1.30 -19.47 -3.80
CA LYS A 184 2.12 -18.28 -4.04
C LYS A 184 2.25 -18.03 -5.54
N PRO A 185 2.11 -16.79 -6.03
CA PRO A 185 2.25 -16.47 -7.45
C PRO A 185 3.57 -16.93 -8.06
N ALA A 186 4.66 -16.87 -7.28
CA ALA A 186 5.98 -17.33 -7.69
C ALA A 186 6.04 -18.83 -8.08
N GLU A 187 5.19 -19.67 -7.46
CA GLU A 187 5.15 -21.12 -7.72
C GLU A 187 4.40 -21.45 -9.03
N VAL A 188 3.47 -20.59 -9.45
CA VAL A 188 2.62 -20.82 -10.63
C VAL A 188 3.23 -20.20 -11.89
N LYS A 189 3.92 -19.07 -11.73
CA LYS A 189 4.38 -18.22 -12.81
C LYS A 189 5.81 -18.53 -13.27
N GLY A 190 6.62 -19.13 -12.40
CA GLY A 190 8.06 -19.27 -12.59
C GLY A 190 8.81 -17.93 -12.55
N ASP A 191 10.13 -17.97 -12.70
CA ASP A 191 11.03 -16.80 -12.61
C ASP A 191 10.98 -15.85 -13.83
N ARG A 192 10.27 -16.25 -14.90
CA ARG A 192 10.27 -15.59 -16.21
C ARG A 192 9.50 -14.27 -16.27
N SER A 193 8.60 -13.96 -15.33
CA SER A 193 7.85 -12.71 -15.33
C SER A 193 7.95 -11.99 -14.00
N LYS A 194 8.24 -10.68 -14.05
CA LYS A 194 8.39 -9.81 -12.88
C LYS A 194 7.08 -9.17 -12.40
N SER A 195 5.96 -9.49 -13.05
CA SER A 195 4.63 -8.96 -12.67
C SER A 195 4.31 -9.11 -11.18
N VAL A 196 3.56 -8.15 -10.63
CA VAL A 196 3.09 -8.13 -9.24
C VAL A 196 1.59 -8.35 -9.10
N LEU A 197 0.89 -8.70 -10.18
CA LEU A 197 -0.59 -8.71 -10.22
C LEU A 197 -1.20 -9.55 -9.09
N PHE A 198 -0.85 -10.83 -9.00
CA PHE A 198 -1.45 -11.72 -8.01
C PHE A 198 -0.89 -11.52 -6.60
N ASP A 199 0.34 -11.02 -6.47
CA ASP A 199 0.86 -10.56 -5.18
C ASP A 199 0.03 -9.38 -4.66
N ALA A 200 -0.40 -8.47 -5.55
CA ALA A 200 -1.25 -7.34 -5.20
C ALA A 200 -2.67 -7.78 -4.80
N VAL A 201 -3.20 -8.82 -5.44
CA VAL A 201 -4.48 -9.44 -5.04
C VAL A 201 -4.38 -10.00 -3.63
N ILE A 202 -3.30 -10.70 -3.30
CA ILE A 202 -3.04 -11.21 -1.93
C ILE A 202 -2.98 -10.04 -0.94
N LEU A 203 -2.21 -9.00 -1.26
CA LEU A 203 -2.09 -7.82 -0.41
C LEU A 203 -3.45 -7.14 -0.17
N ALA A 204 -4.27 -6.99 -1.21
CA ALA A 204 -5.61 -6.41 -1.10
C ALA A 204 -6.51 -7.23 -0.16
N LYS A 205 -6.50 -8.56 -0.28
CA LYS A 205 -7.26 -9.43 0.61
C LYS A 205 -6.81 -9.30 2.06
N VAL A 206 -5.49 -9.33 2.30
CA VAL A 206 -4.91 -9.14 3.63
C VAL A 206 -5.32 -7.79 4.22
N LEU A 207 -5.26 -6.69 3.44
CA LEU A 207 -5.68 -5.36 3.88
C LEU A 207 -7.17 -5.32 4.27
N ARG A 208 -8.02 -5.99 3.49
CA ARG A 208 -9.47 -6.06 3.74
C ARG A 208 -9.86 -6.93 4.93
N GLU A 209 -8.97 -7.83 5.36
CA GLU A 209 -9.19 -8.74 6.49
C GLU A 209 -8.54 -8.25 7.81
N MET A 210 -7.59 -7.31 7.76
CA MET A 210 -6.77 -6.95 8.92
C MET A 210 -7.46 -6.03 9.94
N GLY A 211 -8.60 -5.43 9.58
CA GLY A 211 -9.32 -4.52 10.45
C GLY A 211 -10.62 -4.02 9.83
N ASP A 212 -11.19 -2.98 10.43
CA ASP A 212 -12.30 -2.24 9.85
C ASP A 212 -11.86 -1.35 8.67
N GLU A 213 -12.84 -0.76 8.00
CA GLU A 213 -12.60 0.13 6.85
C GLU A 213 -11.75 1.36 7.26
N GLU A 214 -11.94 1.88 8.47
CA GLU A 214 -11.17 3.03 8.98
C GLU A 214 -9.69 2.71 9.11
N PHE A 215 -9.36 1.55 9.71
CA PHE A 215 -7.99 1.11 9.88
C PHE A 215 -7.32 0.85 8.53
N MET A 216 -8.00 0.12 7.63
CA MET A 216 -7.50 -0.18 6.29
C MET A 216 -7.12 1.11 5.55
N TRP A 217 -8.03 2.09 5.46
CA TRP A 217 -7.75 3.34 4.76
C TRP A 217 -6.71 4.20 5.46
N THR A 218 -6.69 4.21 6.79
CA THR A 218 -5.64 4.89 7.56
C THR A 218 -4.26 4.32 7.26
N LEU A 219 -4.14 2.99 7.17
CA LEU A 219 -2.89 2.31 6.84
C LEU A 219 -2.47 2.59 5.39
N ILE A 220 -3.37 2.44 4.42
CA ILE A 220 -3.11 2.73 3.00
C ILE A 220 -2.63 4.18 2.84
N ALA A 221 -3.33 5.15 3.43
CA ALA A 221 -2.94 6.56 3.36
C ALA A 221 -1.57 6.82 4.01
N LYS A 222 -1.26 6.16 5.13
CA LYS A 222 0.05 6.24 5.78
C LYS A 222 1.16 5.72 4.86
N VAL A 223 0.99 4.53 4.28
CA VAL A 223 2.00 3.93 3.39
C VAL A 223 2.26 4.84 2.18
N TRP A 224 1.21 5.36 1.54
CA TRP A 224 1.40 6.26 0.40
C TRP A 224 2.11 7.56 0.75
N ARG A 225 1.81 8.17 1.89
CA ARG A 225 2.55 9.36 2.36
C ARG A 225 4.02 9.05 2.61
N GLU A 226 4.32 7.90 3.19
CA GLU A 226 5.69 7.46 3.45
C GLU A 226 6.44 7.18 2.14
N MET A 227 5.81 6.52 1.16
CA MET A 227 6.39 6.31 -0.16
C MET A 227 6.64 7.62 -0.91
N LEU A 228 5.72 8.59 -0.82
CA LEU A 228 5.90 9.92 -1.40
C LEU A 228 7.06 10.68 -0.76
N THR A 229 7.14 10.67 0.58
CA THR A 229 8.21 11.31 1.34
C THR A 229 9.56 10.66 1.02
N PHE A 230 9.59 9.33 0.93
CA PHE A 230 10.78 8.58 0.54
C PHE A 230 11.23 8.94 -0.88
N ALA A 231 10.32 8.96 -1.85
CA ALA A 231 10.61 9.33 -3.22
C ALA A 231 11.14 10.77 -3.33
N ALA A 232 10.49 11.72 -2.65
CA ALA A 232 10.92 13.11 -2.58
C ALA A 232 12.35 13.23 -2.04
N GLY A 233 12.69 12.50 -0.97
CA GLY A 233 14.04 12.50 -0.40
C GLY A 233 15.11 11.80 -1.26
N LYS A 234 14.71 10.94 -2.20
CA LYS A 234 15.63 10.17 -3.07
C LYS A 234 15.76 10.73 -4.48
N CYS A 235 14.82 11.53 -4.92
CA CYS A 235 14.93 12.30 -6.14
C CYS A 235 16.12 13.28 -6.05
N ARG A 236 16.85 13.44 -7.16
CA ARG A 236 17.97 14.38 -7.21
C ARG A 236 17.44 15.81 -7.15
N GLY A 237 18.07 16.67 -6.35
CA GLY A 237 17.70 18.09 -6.26
C GLY A 237 17.70 18.80 -7.63
N SER A 238 18.62 18.43 -8.53
CA SER A 238 18.63 18.95 -9.91
C SER A 238 17.39 18.57 -10.72
N THR A 239 16.81 17.38 -10.50
CA THR A 239 15.55 16.96 -11.12
C THR A 239 14.38 17.75 -10.55
N HIS A 240 14.34 17.96 -9.22
CA HIS A 240 13.35 18.83 -8.59
C HIS A 240 13.38 20.26 -9.16
N VAL A 241 14.57 20.87 -9.23
CA VAL A 241 14.74 22.22 -9.79
C VAL A 241 14.31 22.29 -11.25
N ARG A 242 14.60 21.27 -12.06
CA ARG A 242 14.16 21.21 -13.45
C ARG A 242 12.63 21.24 -13.57
N GLN A 243 11.91 20.52 -12.71
CA GLN A 243 10.44 20.51 -12.74
C GLN A 243 9.82 21.85 -12.32
N LEU A 244 10.52 22.67 -11.52
CA LEU A 244 10.01 24.01 -11.15
C LEU A 244 9.84 24.92 -12.38
N SER A 245 10.76 24.83 -13.34
CA SER A 245 10.64 25.58 -14.60
C SER A 245 9.47 25.12 -15.49
N ARG A 246 8.81 24.01 -15.15
CA ARG A 246 7.71 23.38 -15.90
C ARG A 246 6.35 23.43 -15.19
N GLY A 247 6.23 24.20 -14.11
CA GLY A 247 4.98 24.35 -13.35
C GLY A 247 4.97 23.70 -11.96
N GLY A 248 6.05 23.01 -11.59
CA GLY A 248 6.17 22.35 -10.28
C GLY A 248 5.38 21.05 -10.17
N GLU A 249 5.77 20.19 -9.23
CA GLU A 249 5.17 18.87 -8.98
C GLU A 249 4.95 18.72 -7.47
N LEU A 250 3.92 18.00 -7.03
CA LEU A 250 3.62 17.79 -5.60
C LEU A 250 4.84 17.21 -4.86
N ILE A 251 5.54 16.23 -5.45
CA ILE A 251 6.75 15.64 -4.87
C ILE A 251 7.86 16.68 -4.62
N THR A 252 7.93 17.74 -5.42
CA THR A 252 8.88 18.84 -5.23
C THR A 252 8.49 19.72 -4.05
N LEU A 253 7.19 19.97 -3.84
CA LEU A 253 6.70 20.67 -2.65
C LEU A 253 7.01 19.87 -1.37
N VAL A 254 6.79 18.54 -1.40
CA VAL A 254 7.14 17.65 -0.30
C VAL A 254 8.65 17.71 -0.01
N TRP A 255 9.49 17.67 -1.05
CA TRP A 255 10.94 17.81 -0.91
C TRP A 255 11.34 19.16 -0.26
N PHE A 256 10.73 20.27 -0.66
CA PHE A 256 10.97 21.58 -0.02
C PHE A 256 10.53 21.63 1.44
N LEU A 257 9.35 21.08 1.75
CA LEU A 257 8.84 21.00 3.12
C LEU A 257 9.78 20.17 4.00
N MET A 258 10.26 19.04 3.48
CA MET A 258 11.26 18.22 4.15
C MET A 258 12.54 19.02 4.41
N ALA A 259 13.06 19.74 3.40
CA ALA A 259 14.23 20.61 3.55
C ALA A 259 14.02 21.65 4.66
N HIS A 260 12.91 22.38 4.63
CA HIS A 260 12.58 23.40 5.62
C HIS A 260 12.50 22.83 7.05
N MET A 261 12.01 21.60 7.20
CA MET A 261 11.94 20.90 8.49
C MET A 261 13.27 20.25 8.90
N GLY A 262 14.34 20.37 8.12
CA GLY A 262 15.62 19.71 8.38
C GLY A 262 15.59 18.19 8.16
N LEU A 263 14.62 17.69 7.40
CA LEU A 263 14.44 16.27 7.09
C LEU A 263 15.05 15.96 5.72
N GLY A 264 16.01 15.03 5.68
CA GLY A 264 16.57 14.51 4.42
C GLY A 264 18.10 14.54 4.35
N ASP A 265 18.65 13.87 3.34
CA ASP A 265 20.09 13.68 3.17
C ASP A 265 20.82 14.97 2.70
N MET A 266 20.09 16.07 2.39
CA MET A 266 20.67 17.36 1.96
C MET A 266 21.59 18.00 3.01
N TYR A 267 21.45 17.62 4.28
CA TYR A 267 22.26 18.13 5.38
C TYR A 267 23.39 17.17 5.80
N GLN A 268 23.50 16.01 5.15
CA GLN A 268 24.64 15.12 5.34
C GLN A 268 25.82 15.62 4.49
N ILE A 269 26.54 16.60 5.02
CA ILE A 269 27.91 16.90 4.58
C ILE A 269 28.70 15.62 4.86
N GLN A 270 29.08 14.87 3.82
CA GLN A 270 30.00 13.76 4.02
C GLN A 270 31.36 14.35 4.41
N ALA A 271 32.07 13.69 5.33
CA ALA A 271 33.45 14.05 5.66
C ALA A 271 34.33 13.85 4.41
N GLY A 272 34.38 14.86 3.55
CA GLY A 272 34.95 14.77 2.20
C GLY A 272 34.35 15.78 1.20
N ASP A 273 33.16 16.31 1.46
CA ASP A 273 32.63 17.42 0.67
C ASP A 273 33.52 18.65 0.87
N ALA A 274 34.19 19.06 -0.19
CA ALA A 274 35.19 20.12 -0.18
C ALA A 274 34.61 21.37 0.47
N LYS A 275 35.04 21.66 1.71
CA LYS A 275 34.84 22.96 2.34
C LYS A 275 35.51 23.98 1.43
N ALA A 276 34.72 24.80 0.74
CA ALA A 276 35.24 25.97 0.05
C ALA A 276 36.01 26.81 1.08
N LYS A 277 37.34 26.80 0.99
CA LYS A 277 38.19 27.73 1.75
C LYS A 277 38.03 29.08 1.08
N LEU A 278 37.33 29.98 1.74
CA LEU A 278 37.32 31.39 1.38
C LEU A 278 38.72 31.94 1.69
N ILE A 279 39.52 32.13 0.65
CA ILE A 279 40.79 32.85 0.76
C ILE A 279 40.44 34.32 0.67
N VAL A 280 40.41 34.99 1.82
CA VAL A 280 40.37 36.45 1.87
C VAL A 280 41.79 36.92 1.58
N ILE A 281 41.98 37.55 0.43
CA ILE A 281 43.22 38.27 0.12
C ILE A 281 42.99 39.70 0.64
N ASP A 282 43.58 40.03 1.78
CA ASP A 282 43.70 41.43 2.20
C ASP A 282 44.63 42.14 1.21
N GLN A 283 44.16 43.26 0.66
CA GLN A 283 44.95 44.21 -0.11
C GLN A 283 45.51 45.30 0.78
#